data_AF-A0A7S3HQ31-F1
#
_entry.id   AF-A0A7S3HQ31-F1
#
_cell.length_a   1.000
_cell.length_b   1.000
_cell.length_c   1.000
_cell.angle_alpha   90.00
_cell.angle_beta   90.00
_cell.angle_gamma   90.00
#
_symmetry.space_group_name_H-M   'P 1'
#
loop_
_entity.id
_entity.type
_entity.pdbx_description
1 polymer ?
#
loop_
_entity_poly.entity_id
_entity_poly.type
_entity_poly.pdbx_seq_one_letter_code
_entity_poly.pdbx_strand_id
1 'polypeptide(L)'
;MFKKLNTDDVVTGEVEINPMQQEITPASRVPEKTHAAKQIGDSEDNEPEAEGDFVFSHGLSSQEAKGLLEIHGRNELPEKKIPKWYIFLSQLWQPMPIMIWIAAIIELGIQNFLDMGILLMIQFANASIGFYEITKAGDAVAALKKSLKPTATVKRDGKFAVIDAAFVVPGDLVLLGSGSAIPADCRVNEGEIEVDEAALTGESLPVTKFQGSSCKMGSTVVRGEVEGTVEFTGANTFFGKTAALLAGDGSASNFQQLLISIVMVLVVISTLLCFIVFVYLCTLTSFSDALSFTVVLMVASIPIAIEIVTTTTLALGSKELSHDGAIVTRLAAIED
;
A
#
# COMPACT_ATOMS: atom_id res chain seq x y z
N MET A 1 -46.50 11.14 30.90
CA MET A 1 -47.87 11.51 30.47
C MET A 1 -47.86 11.57 28.96
N PHE A 2 -48.53 10.60 28.29
CA PHE A 2 -48.84 10.49 26.85
C PHE A 2 -47.65 10.31 25.87
N LYS A 3 -47.66 9.43 24.85
CA LYS A 3 -48.63 8.43 24.35
C LYS A 3 -47.89 7.49 23.38
N LYS A 4 -48.09 6.17 23.48
CA LYS A 4 -47.82 5.21 22.41
C LYS A 4 -48.77 5.46 21.24
N LEU A 5 -48.29 5.39 20.01
CA LEU A 5 -49.11 5.21 18.82
C LEU A 5 -48.62 3.97 18.09
N ASN A 6 -49.36 2.87 18.27
CA ASN A 6 -49.47 1.80 17.30
C ASN A 6 -50.83 2.00 16.63
N THR A 7 -50.87 2.01 15.30
CA THR A 7 -52.11 1.86 14.54
C THR A 7 -51.72 1.21 13.23
N ASP A 8 -51.83 -0.12 13.25
CA ASP A 8 -52.08 -0.97 12.10
C ASP A 8 -53.34 -0.47 11.35
N ASP A 9 -53.46 -0.86 10.07
CA ASP A 9 -54.58 -0.70 9.14
C ASP A 9 -54.43 0.37 8.04
N VAL A 10 -53.69 0.02 6.98
CA VAL A 10 -54.06 0.38 5.60
C VAL A 10 -53.91 -0.84 4.70
N VAL A 11 -54.99 -1.63 4.62
CA VAL A 11 -55.69 -2.09 3.40
C VAL A 11 -54.80 -2.55 2.22
N THR A 12 -54.67 -3.88 2.14
CA THR A 12 -54.88 -4.75 0.96
C THR A 12 -54.91 -4.11 -0.43
N GLY A 13 -53.91 -4.46 -1.25
CA GLY A 13 -53.97 -4.41 -2.71
C GLY A 13 -53.37 -5.70 -3.27
N GLU A 14 -54.22 -6.68 -3.56
CA GLU A 14 -53.89 -7.88 -4.35
C GLU A 14 -53.48 -7.44 -5.76
N VAL A 15 -52.30 -7.86 -6.23
CA VAL A 15 -51.93 -7.76 -7.64
C VAL A 15 -52.11 -9.13 -8.27
N GLU A 16 -53.17 -9.22 -9.05
CA GLU A 16 -53.59 -10.36 -9.87
C GLU A 16 -52.49 -10.79 -10.84
N ILE A 17 -52.16 -12.08 -10.82
CA ILE A 17 -51.24 -12.73 -11.74
C ILE A 17 -52.08 -13.35 -12.86
N ASN A 18 -51.92 -12.91 -14.11
CA ASN A 18 -52.44 -13.63 -15.28
C ASN A 18 -51.40 -13.61 -16.42
N PRO A 19 -51.04 -14.76 -17.03
CA PRO A 19 -49.95 -14.85 -17.99
C PRO A 19 -50.48 -14.67 -19.42
N MET A 20 -49.81 -13.82 -20.21
CA MET A 20 -50.02 -13.74 -21.66
C MET A 20 -48.66 -13.74 -22.34
N GLN A 21 -48.45 -14.80 -23.11
CA GLN A 21 -47.33 -15.06 -24.01
C GLN A 21 -47.21 -13.95 -25.06
N GLN A 22 -45.98 -13.56 -25.40
CA GLN A 22 -45.68 -13.04 -26.73
C GLN A 22 -44.25 -13.42 -27.15
N GLU A 23 -44.20 -14.02 -28.34
CA GLU A 23 -43.07 -14.63 -29.03
C GLU A 23 -41.97 -13.62 -29.37
N ILE A 24 -40.70 -14.05 -29.24
CA ILE A 24 -39.55 -13.38 -29.85
C ILE A 24 -38.94 -14.34 -30.87
N THR A 25 -38.98 -13.91 -32.13
CA THR A 25 -38.45 -14.57 -33.33
C THR A 25 -36.90 -14.58 -33.33
N PRO A 26 -36.23 -15.65 -33.80
CA PRO A 26 -34.77 -15.69 -33.84
C PRO A 26 -34.23 -15.26 -35.22
N ALA A 27 -33.26 -14.35 -35.25
CA ALA A 27 -32.46 -14.09 -36.45
C ALA A 27 -31.04 -13.63 -36.09
N SER A 28 -30.07 -14.52 -36.29
CA SER A 28 -28.82 -14.25 -37.05
C SER A 28 -27.81 -15.39 -36.80
N ARG A 29 -27.61 -16.23 -37.82
CA ARG A 29 -26.48 -17.17 -37.95
C ARG A 29 -25.43 -16.52 -38.85
N VAL A 30 -24.17 -16.94 -38.64
CA VAL A 30 -23.07 -17.25 -39.62
C VAL A 30 -21.71 -16.84 -39.03
N PRO A 31 -20.59 -17.60 -39.18
CA PRO A 31 -20.45 -19.04 -39.44
C PRO A 31 -19.54 -19.77 -38.43
N GLU A 32 -19.77 -21.08 -38.40
CA GLU A 32 -18.93 -22.13 -37.82
C GLU A 32 -17.61 -22.27 -38.60
N LYS A 33 -16.47 -22.13 -37.91
CA LYS A 33 -15.17 -22.59 -38.42
C LYS A 33 -14.80 -23.88 -37.71
N THR A 34 -15.02 -24.97 -38.44
CA THR A 34 -14.52 -26.31 -38.17
C THR A 34 -13.00 -26.30 -37.97
N HIS A 35 -12.54 -26.55 -36.75
CA HIS A 35 -11.25 -27.18 -36.53
C HIS A 35 -11.46 -28.43 -35.68
N ALA A 36 -11.00 -29.54 -36.25
CA ALA A 36 -11.22 -30.91 -35.82
C ALA A 36 -10.94 -31.14 -34.32
N ALA A 37 -11.93 -31.72 -33.64
CA ALA A 37 -11.72 -32.42 -32.39
C ALA A 37 -10.80 -33.63 -32.65
N LYS A 38 -9.55 -33.52 -32.20
CA LYS A 38 -8.66 -34.67 -32.02
C LYS A 38 -8.78 -35.09 -30.56
N GLN A 39 -9.09 -36.37 -30.40
CA GLN A 39 -9.38 -37.07 -29.15
C GLN A 39 -8.38 -36.74 -28.04
N ILE A 40 -8.92 -36.36 -26.88
CA ILE A 40 -8.22 -36.33 -25.60
C ILE A 40 -8.06 -37.80 -25.19
N GLY A 41 -6.90 -38.36 -25.52
CA GLY A 41 -6.39 -39.57 -24.91
C GLY A 41 -5.66 -39.21 -23.62
N ASP A 42 -5.81 -40.07 -22.62
CA ASP A 42 -5.18 -40.04 -21.31
C ASP A 42 -3.74 -39.51 -21.37
N SER A 43 -3.51 -38.34 -20.77
CA SER A 43 -2.18 -37.88 -20.41
C SER A 43 -2.01 -38.14 -18.92
N GLU A 44 -1.37 -39.27 -18.66
CA GLU A 44 -0.73 -39.66 -17.40
C GLU A 44 -0.04 -38.48 -16.72
N ASP A 45 -0.24 -38.39 -15.41
CA ASP A 45 0.68 -37.88 -14.38
C ASP A 45 1.89 -37.08 -14.89
N ASN A 46 1.71 -35.78 -15.13
CA ASN A 46 2.83 -34.85 -15.19
C ASN A 46 3.28 -34.52 -13.76
N GLU A 47 4.10 -35.40 -13.18
CA GLU A 47 5.04 -35.02 -12.14
C GLU A 47 5.90 -33.86 -12.67
N PRO A 48 6.11 -32.77 -11.91
CA PRO A 48 6.96 -31.69 -12.36
C PRO A 48 8.39 -32.24 -12.50
N GLU A 49 8.94 -32.08 -13.71
CA GLU A 49 10.32 -32.35 -14.06
C GLU A 49 11.27 -31.87 -12.95
N ALA A 50 12.17 -32.75 -12.53
CA ALA A 50 13.19 -32.47 -11.52
C ALA A 50 14.06 -31.29 -11.96
N GLU A 51 13.73 -30.09 -11.47
CA GLU A 51 14.65 -28.95 -11.41
C GLU A 51 15.91 -29.43 -10.66
N GLY A 52 17.07 -29.21 -11.28
CA GLY A 52 18.33 -29.94 -11.01
C GLY A 52 18.75 -30.07 -9.55
N ASP A 53 19.48 -31.16 -9.25
CA ASP A 53 20.02 -31.58 -7.94
C ASP A 53 20.02 -30.48 -6.87
N PHE A 54 18.86 -30.31 -6.22
CA PHE A 54 18.75 -29.41 -5.08
C PHE A 54 19.49 -30.06 -3.91
N VAL A 55 20.59 -29.45 -3.48
CA VAL A 55 21.42 -29.98 -2.40
C VAL A 55 20.80 -29.60 -1.06
N PHE A 56 20.34 -30.60 -0.30
CA PHE A 56 19.87 -30.40 1.05
C PHE A 56 21.00 -29.92 1.96
N SER A 57 20.77 -28.82 2.67
CA SER A 57 21.73 -28.24 3.58
C SER A 57 21.75 -28.99 4.91
N HIS A 58 22.94 -29.19 5.48
CA HIS A 58 23.11 -29.68 6.85
C HIS A 58 23.32 -28.54 7.88
N GLY A 59 23.19 -27.28 7.42
CA GLY A 59 23.45 -26.07 8.18
C GLY A 59 24.69 -25.32 7.67
N LEU A 60 24.66 -23.99 7.77
CA LEU A 60 25.74 -23.10 7.31
C LEU A 60 26.63 -22.65 8.46
N SER A 61 27.87 -22.26 8.19
CA SER A 61 28.66 -21.49 9.17
C SER A 61 28.20 -20.04 9.22
N SER A 62 28.40 -19.38 10.36
CA SER A 62 28.10 -17.95 10.51
C SER A 62 28.91 -17.05 9.56
N GLN A 63 30.07 -17.50 9.08
CA GLN A 63 30.89 -16.76 8.11
C GLN A 63 30.36 -16.91 6.69
N GLU A 64 30.00 -18.12 6.28
CA GLU A 64 29.38 -18.39 4.97
C GLU A 64 28.05 -17.66 4.83
N ALA A 65 27.22 -17.70 5.87
CA ALA A 65 25.94 -16.99 5.88
C ALA A 65 26.11 -15.48 5.71
N LYS A 66 27.16 -14.87 6.29
CA LYS A 66 27.48 -13.46 6.08
C LYS A 66 27.90 -13.16 4.65
N GLY A 67 28.74 -14.01 4.05
CA GLY A 67 29.14 -13.86 2.65
C GLY A 67 27.95 -13.97 1.70
N LEU A 68 27.05 -14.94 1.94
CA LEU A 68 25.82 -15.09 1.16
C LEU A 68 24.85 -13.92 1.35
N LEU A 69 24.81 -13.33 2.55
CA LEU A 69 24.00 -12.14 2.81
C LEU A 69 24.49 -10.91 2.03
N GLU A 70 25.80 -10.78 1.80
CA GLU A 70 26.37 -9.71 0.97
C GLU A 70 26.02 -9.90 -0.52
N ILE A 71 25.88 -11.14 -0.98
CA ILE A 71 25.56 -11.48 -2.37
C ILE A 71 24.05 -11.36 -2.64
N HIS A 72 23.22 -12.00 -1.80
CA HIS A 72 21.77 -12.09 -2.00
C HIS A 72 20.99 -10.93 -1.38
N GLY A 73 21.61 -10.18 -0.47
CA GLY A 73 20.92 -9.14 0.29
C GLY A 73 20.01 -9.72 1.38
N ARG A 74 19.30 -8.82 2.07
CA ARG A 74 18.38 -9.18 3.15
C ARG A 74 17.12 -9.84 2.61
N ASN A 75 16.57 -10.79 3.36
CA ASN A 75 15.26 -11.39 3.11
C ASN A 75 14.13 -10.41 3.48
N GLU A 76 14.06 -9.30 2.76
CA GLU A 76 13.05 -8.25 2.89
C GLU A 76 12.65 -7.81 1.48
N LEU A 77 11.39 -7.40 1.31
CA LEU A 77 10.97 -6.77 0.06
C LEU A 77 11.66 -5.41 -0.09
N PRO A 78 12.08 -5.02 -1.30
CA PRO A 78 12.79 -3.77 -1.52
C PRO A 78 11.92 -2.56 -1.15
N GLU A 79 12.24 -1.92 -0.03
CA GLU A 79 11.60 -0.68 0.38
C GLU A 79 12.36 0.53 -0.17
N LYS A 80 11.65 1.38 -0.93
CA LYS A 80 12.17 2.68 -1.32
C LYS A 80 12.24 3.58 -0.08
N LYS A 81 13.43 3.69 0.52
CA LYS A 81 13.68 4.66 1.60
C LYS A 81 13.70 6.06 1.01
N ILE A 82 12.67 6.84 1.30
CA ILE A 82 12.64 8.26 0.96
C ILE A 82 13.51 9.00 1.98
N PRO A 83 14.54 9.75 1.56
CA PRO A 83 15.39 10.45 2.51
C PRO A 83 14.65 11.61 3.15
N LYS A 84 14.89 11.86 4.45
CA LYS A 84 14.14 12.88 5.23
C LYS A 84 14.23 14.30 4.64
N TRP A 85 15.38 14.68 4.08
CA TRP A 85 15.53 15.99 3.42
C TRP A 85 14.67 16.13 2.16
N TYR A 86 14.41 15.03 1.45
CA TYR A 86 13.53 15.03 0.28
C TYR A 86 12.08 15.24 0.70
N ILE A 87 11.65 14.68 1.85
CA ILE A 87 10.31 14.94 2.42
C ILE A 87 10.12 16.43 2.70
N PHE A 88 11.14 17.09 3.26
CA PHE A 88 11.10 18.54 3.48
C PHE A 88 11.05 19.33 2.16
N LEU A 89 11.86 18.94 1.17
CA LEU A 89 11.87 19.59 -0.14
C LEU A 89 10.57 19.39 -0.92
N SER A 90 9.95 18.21 -0.83
CA SER A 90 8.65 17.96 -1.44
C SER A 90 7.57 18.86 -0.85
N GLN A 91 7.67 19.21 0.44
CA GLN A 91 6.75 20.15 1.09
C GLN A 91 6.88 21.59 0.55
N LEU A 92 7.99 21.92 -0.15
CA LEU A 92 8.17 23.21 -0.82
C LEU A 92 7.74 23.20 -2.29
N TRP A 93 7.59 22.00 -2.89
CA TRP A 93 7.29 21.81 -4.32
C TRP A 93 5.88 21.25 -4.59
N GLN A 94 5.02 21.20 -3.58
CA GLN A 94 3.61 20.84 -3.77
C GLN A 94 2.84 21.93 -4.54
N PRO A 95 1.73 21.59 -5.22
CA PRO A 95 0.92 22.54 -5.98
C PRO A 95 0.53 23.80 -5.18
N MET A 96 0.31 23.65 -3.88
CA MET A 96 -0.10 24.72 -2.98
C MET A 96 1.06 25.69 -2.65
N PRO A 97 2.22 25.24 -2.12
CA PRO A 97 3.48 26.00 -2.04
C PRO A 97 3.91 26.73 -3.32
N ILE A 98 3.71 26.11 -4.49
CA ILE A 98 4.08 26.73 -5.78
C ILE A 98 3.34 28.06 -5.98
N MET A 99 2.10 28.18 -5.51
CA MET A 99 1.35 29.43 -5.58
C MET A 99 1.96 30.53 -4.68
N ILE A 100 2.49 30.15 -3.51
CA ILE A 100 3.19 31.08 -2.61
C ILE A 100 4.52 31.53 -3.20
N TRP A 101 5.24 30.64 -3.90
CA TRP A 101 6.43 31.03 -4.65
C TRP A 101 6.12 32.05 -5.75
N ILE A 102 5.03 31.83 -6.50
CA ILE A 102 4.58 32.79 -7.52
C ILE A 102 4.23 34.13 -6.86
N ALA A 103 3.49 34.12 -5.75
CA ALA A 103 3.15 35.31 -4.98
C ALA A 103 4.41 36.07 -4.52
N ALA A 104 5.40 35.37 -3.94
CA ALA A 104 6.65 35.97 -3.50
C ALA A 104 7.46 36.58 -4.65
N ILE A 105 7.44 35.97 -5.83
CA ILE A 105 8.09 36.51 -7.04
C ILE A 105 7.38 37.79 -7.51
N ILE A 106 6.05 37.84 -7.44
CA ILE A 106 5.28 39.05 -7.78
C ILE A 106 5.62 40.19 -6.81
N GLU A 107 5.65 39.93 -5.49
CA GLU A 107 6.02 40.93 -4.47
C GLU A 107 7.44 41.45 -4.64
N LEU A 108 8.38 40.56 -5.00
CA LEU A 108 9.76 40.95 -5.32
C LEU A 108 9.81 41.91 -6.51
N GLY A 109 8.97 41.68 -7.54
CA GLY A 109 8.86 42.56 -8.71
C GLY A 109 8.29 43.95 -8.37
N ILE A 110 7.42 44.03 -7.36
CA ILE A 110 6.83 45.29 -6.86
C ILE A 110 7.79 45.99 -5.87
N GLN A 111 8.91 45.35 -5.50
CA GLN A 111 9.86 45.80 -4.47
C GLN A 111 9.25 45.89 -3.06
N ASN A 112 8.20 45.11 -2.79
CA ASN A 112 7.60 45.01 -1.46
C ASN A 112 8.28 43.89 -0.66
N PHE A 113 9.46 44.22 -0.11
CA PHE A 113 10.27 43.26 0.66
C PHE A 113 9.61 42.79 1.96
N LEU A 114 8.69 43.57 2.52
CA LEU A 114 8.02 43.24 3.78
C LEU A 114 7.04 42.09 3.56
N ASP A 115 6.14 42.22 2.58
CA ASP A 115 5.15 41.18 2.27
C ASP A 115 5.82 39.94 1.67
N MET A 116 6.85 40.10 0.83
CA MET A 116 7.70 38.99 0.39
C MET A 116 8.32 38.24 1.59
N GLY A 117 8.84 38.96 2.58
CA GLY A 117 9.44 38.38 3.79
C GLY A 117 8.43 37.59 4.62
N ILE A 118 7.20 38.10 4.75
CA ILE A 118 6.10 37.41 5.44
C ILE A 118 5.72 36.12 4.71
N LEU A 119 5.57 36.17 3.38
CA LEU A 119 5.23 35.00 2.56
C LEU A 119 6.29 33.90 2.68
N LEU A 120 7.58 34.27 2.60
CA LEU A 120 8.68 33.32 2.79
C LEU A 120 8.70 32.73 4.20
N MET A 121 8.48 33.56 5.24
CA MET A 121 8.40 33.07 6.62
C MET A 121 7.29 32.04 6.79
N ILE A 122 6.08 32.34 6.32
CA ILE A 122 4.93 31.42 6.37
C ILE A 122 5.22 30.15 5.57
N GLN A 123 5.85 30.27 4.41
CA GLN A 123 6.22 29.12 3.57
C GLN A 123 7.16 28.16 4.30
N PHE A 124 8.22 28.67 4.94
CA PHE A 124 9.14 27.84 5.71
C PHE A 124 8.54 27.30 7.01
N ALA A 125 7.67 28.08 7.67
CA ALA A 125 6.94 27.62 8.85
C ALA A 125 6.02 26.44 8.50
N ASN A 126 5.22 26.55 7.44
CA ASN A 126 4.36 25.48 6.95
C ASN A 126 5.17 24.25 6.53
N ALA A 127 6.29 24.43 5.84
CA ALA A 127 7.17 23.33 5.46
C ALA A 127 7.74 22.58 6.67
N SER A 128 8.11 23.32 7.72
CA SER A 128 8.64 22.76 8.96
C SER A 128 7.57 21.99 9.75
N ILE A 129 6.35 22.53 9.84
CA ILE A 129 5.21 21.85 10.48
C ILE A 129 4.87 20.57 9.72
N GLY A 130 4.71 20.66 8.39
CA GLY A 130 4.43 19.49 7.54
C GLY A 130 5.51 18.41 7.65
N PHE A 131 6.79 18.79 7.63
CA PHE A 131 7.90 17.86 7.84
C PHE A 131 7.85 17.18 9.21
N TYR A 132 7.58 17.93 10.28
CA TYR A 132 7.49 17.36 11.62
C TYR A 132 6.31 16.38 11.75
N GLU A 133 5.14 16.73 11.21
CA GLU A 133 3.97 15.86 11.23
C GLU A 133 4.17 14.57 10.43
N ILE A 134 4.67 14.69 9.20
CA ILE A 134 4.91 13.54 8.31
C ILE A 134 5.98 12.61 8.89
N THR A 135 7.08 13.16 9.42
CA THR A 135 8.14 12.33 10.01
C THR A 135 7.68 11.62 11.27
N LYS A 136 6.94 12.31 12.15
CA LYS A 136 6.38 11.71 13.36
C LYS A 136 5.39 10.58 13.04
N ALA A 137 4.54 10.76 12.03
CA ALA A 137 3.65 9.73 11.52
C ALA A 137 4.43 8.52 10.98
N GLY A 138 5.44 8.76 10.13
CA GLY A 138 6.28 7.71 9.56
C GLY A 138 7.08 6.91 10.60
N ASP A 139 7.65 7.59 11.60
CA ASP A 139 8.42 6.94 12.67
C ASP A 139 7.53 6.01 13.53
N ALA A 140 6.25 6.37 13.74
CA ALA A 140 5.29 5.51 14.45
C ALA A 140 4.98 4.22 13.67
N VAL A 141 4.74 4.32 12.36
CA VAL A 141 4.51 3.16 11.48
C VAL A 141 5.76 2.27 11.40
N ALA A 142 6.95 2.88 11.30
CA ALA A 142 8.21 2.14 11.27
C ALA A 142 8.49 1.38 12.59
N ALA A 143 8.17 1.98 13.74
CA ALA A 143 8.31 1.33 15.05
C ALA A 143 7.40 0.11 15.17
N LEU A 144 6.16 0.22 14.72
CA LEU A 144 5.21 -0.89 14.66
C LEU A 144 5.73 -2.03 13.79
N LYS A 145 6.17 -1.71 12.56
CA LYS A 145 6.75 -2.69 11.64
C LYS A 145 7.94 -3.43 12.24
N LYS A 146 8.78 -2.72 13.02
CA LYS A 146 9.92 -3.31 13.73
C LYS A 146 9.49 -4.27 14.85
N SER A 147 8.33 -4.03 15.48
CA SER A 147 7.79 -4.90 16.54
C SER A 147 7.23 -6.23 16.02
N LEU A 148 6.96 -6.33 14.72
CA LEU A 148 6.32 -7.48 14.06
C LEU A 148 7.30 -8.29 13.21
N LYS A 149 8.60 -8.15 13.45
CA LYS A 149 9.62 -8.84 12.66
C LYS A 149 9.48 -10.35 12.84
N PRO A 150 9.22 -11.10 11.76
CA PRO A 150 9.19 -12.56 11.84
C PRO A 150 10.57 -13.07 12.23
N THR A 151 10.62 -14.03 13.15
CA THR A 151 11.84 -14.72 13.55
C THR A 151 11.89 -16.09 12.91
N ALA A 152 13.08 -16.55 12.55
CA ALA A 152 13.32 -17.87 11.99
C ALA A 152 14.30 -18.64 12.88
N THR A 153 14.05 -19.93 13.10
CA THR A 153 14.99 -20.83 13.76
C THR A 153 15.87 -21.46 12.68
N VAL A 154 17.16 -21.12 12.65
CA VAL A 154 18.13 -21.64 11.68
C VAL A 154 19.21 -22.46 12.38
N LYS A 155 19.77 -23.44 11.68
CA LYS A 155 20.95 -24.18 12.14
C LYS A 155 22.21 -23.53 11.57
N ARG A 156 22.96 -22.84 12.44
CA ARG A 156 24.26 -22.23 12.10
C ARG A 156 25.34 -22.71 13.06
N ASP A 157 26.54 -22.96 12.53
CA ASP A 157 27.67 -23.52 13.28
C ASP A 157 27.29 -24.81 14.05
N GLY A 158 26.41 -25.62 13.47
CA GLY A 158 25.90 -26.87 14.07
C GLY A 158 24.90 -26.70 15.22
N LYS A 159 24.48 -25.48 15.55
CA LYS A 159 23.50 -25.19 16.61
C LYS A 159 22.27 -24.49 16.05
N PHE A 160 21.10 -24.80 16.60
CA PHE A 160 19.89 -24.03 16.30
C PHE A 160 19.92 -22.69 17.04
N ALA A 161 19.68 -21.61 16.29
CA ALA A 161 19.61 -20.25 16.80
C ALA A 161 18.39 -19.55 16.20
N VAL A 162 17.68 -18.79 17.03
CA VAL A 162 16.59 -17.92 16.57
C VAL A 162 17.20 -16.60 16.08
N ILE A 163 16.96 -16.28 14.81
CA ILE A 163 17.42 -15.05 14.16
C ILE A 163 16.24 -14.27 13.59
N ASP A 164 16.44 -12.99 13.31
CA ASP A 164 15.50 -12.19 12.52
C ASP A 164 15.45 -12.78 11.10
N ALA A 165 14.24 -13.05 10.59
CA ALA A 165 14.02 -13.66 9.28
C ALA A 165 14.65 -12.85 8.15
N ALA A 166 14.90 -11.55 8.36
CA ALA A 166 15.62 -10.67 7.42
C ALA A 166 17.06 -11.11 7.12
N PHE A 167 17.68 -11.92 8.00
CA PHE A 167 19.05 -12.42 7.84
C PHE A 167 19.12 -13.86 7.31
N VAL A 168 17.97 -14.45 6.95
CA VAL A 168 17.91 -15.77 6.32
C VAL A 168 18.44 -15.67 4.90
N VAL A 169 19.31 -16.60 4.50
CA VAL A 169 19.92 -16.65 3.17
C VAL A 169 19.61 -17.97 2.47
N PRO A 170 19.65 -18.02 1.12
CA PRO A 170 19.56 -19.29 0.39
C PRO A 170 20.62 -20.29 0.89
N GLY A 171 20.21 -21.54 1.10
CA GLY A 171 21.06 -22.60 1.68
C GLY A 171 21.06 -22.68 3.20
N ASP A 172 20.44 -21.75 3.93
CA ASP A 172 20.21 -21.92 5.38
C ASP A 172 19.31 -23.15 5.63
N LEU A 173 19.61 -23.88 6.71
CA LEU A 173 18.75 -24.94 7.21
C LEU A 173 17.83 -24.34 8.28
N VAL A 174 16.53 -24.27 7.98
CA VAL A 174 15.48 -23.76 8.88
C VAL A 174 14.72 -24.90 9.54
N LEU A 175 14.34 -24.72 10.79
CA LEU A 175 13.41 -25.60 11.48
C LEU A 175 11.99 -25.08 11.30
N LEU A 176 11.15 -25.87 10.63
CA LEU A 176 9.75 -25.57 10.37
C LEU A 176 8.89 -26.38 11.34
N GLY A 177 8.47 -25.74 12.44
CA GLY A 177 7.63 -26.36 13.47
C GLY A 177 6.19 -25.88 13.42
N SER A 178 5.27 -26.67 13.97
CA SER A 178 3.85 -26.30 14.12
C SER A 178 3.69 -24.91 14.78
N GLY A 179 2.86 -24.06 14.17
CA GLY A 179 2.60 -22.68 14.59
C GLY A 179 3.64 -21.66 14.10
N SER A 180 4.72 -22.08 13.45
CA SER A 180 5.71 -21.16 12.86
C SER A 180 5.32 -20.74 11.44
N ALA A 181 5.55 -19.46 11.13
CA ALA A 181 5.45 -18.95 9.78
C ALA A 181 6.68 -19.35 8.97
N ILE A 182 6.48 -19.69 7.69
CA ILE A 182 7.57 -20.04 6.78
C ILE A 182 8.35 -18.75 6.41
N PRO A 183 9.64 -18.63 6.79
CA PRO A 183 10.36 -17.34 6.73
C PRO A 183 10.80 -16.93 5.31
N ALA A 184 10.94 -17.90 4.42
CA ALA A 184 11.40 -17.76 3.03
C ALA A 184 10.89 -18.96 2.22
N ASP A 185 11.05 -18.98 0.89
CA ASP A 185 10.71 -20.19 0.13
C ASP A 185 11.74 -21.28 0.46
N CYS A 186 11.27 -22.40 0.99
CA CYS A 186 12.10 -23.50 1.49
C CYS A 186 11.69 -24.82 0.82
N ARG A 187 12.62 -25.77 0.76
CA ARG A 187 12.35 -27.15 0.36
C ARG A 187 12.46 -28.07 1.57
N VAL A 188 11.49 -28.95 1.76
CA VAL A 188 11.47 -29.91 2.89
C VAL A 188 12.58 -30.94 2.70
N ASN A 189 13.43 -31.13 3.72
CA ASN A 189 14.54 -32.08 3.66
C ASN A 189 14.06 -33.52 3.91
N GLU A 190 13.56 -33.82 5.10
CA GLU A 190 13.08 -35.15 5.49
C GLU A 190 11.80 -35.00 6.33
N GLY A 191 10.86 -35.93 6.14
CA GLY A 191 9.58 -35.98 6.86
C GLY A 191 8.40 -35.41 6.07
N GLU A 192 7.31 -35.15 6.79
CA GLU A 192 6.07 -34.58 6.27
C GLU A 192 5.56 -33.46 7.18
N ILE A 193 4.97 -32.44 6.59
CA ILE A 193 4.30 -31.34 7.30
C ILE A 193 2.99 -30.96 6.62
N GLU A 194 2.05 -30.46 7.41
CA GLU A 194 0.84 -29.82 6.90
C GLU A 194 1.02 -28.30 6.94
N VAL A 195 0.85 -27.66 5.79
CA VAL A 195 1.07 -26.22 5.61
C VAL A 195 -0.24 -25.57 5.20
N ASP A 196 -0.58 -24.47 5.87
CA ASP A 196 -1.68 -23.59 5.48
C ASP A 196 -1.18 -22.61 4.42
N GLU A 197 -1.66 -22.78 3.19
CA GLU A 197 -1.38 -21.91 2.05
C GLU A 197 -2.55 -20.94 1.75
N ALA A 198 -3.52 -20.80 2.66
CA ALA A 198 -4.71 -19.96 2.47
C ALA A 198 -4.37 -18.50 2.12
N ALA A 199 -3.25 -17.98 2.64
CA ALA A 199 -2.78 -16.63 2.34
C ALA A 199 -2.35 -16.45 0.86
N LEU A 200 -2.00 -17.52 0.16
CA LEU A 200 -1.50 -17.51 -1.22
C LEU A 200 -2.53 -18.03 -2.22
N THR A 201 -3.26 -19.09 -1.87
CA THR A 201 -4.21 -19.78 -2.76
C THR A 201 -5.67 -19.40 -2.48
N GLY A 202 -5.98 -18.92 -1.28
CA GLY A 202 -7.35 -18.69 -0.82
C GLY A 202 -8.08 -19.95 -0.36
N GLU A 203 -7.43 -21.12 -0.38
CA GLU A 203 -8.02 -22.38 0.08
C GLU A 203 -7.68 -22.63 1.56
N SER A 204 -8.69 -22.87 2.39
CA SER A 204 -8.52 -23.04 3.85
C SER A 204 -8.10 -24.45 4.27
N LEU A 205 -7.97 -25.39 3.32
CA LEU A 205 -7.57 -26.77 3.63
C LEU A 205 -6.03 -26.85 3.67
N PRO A 206 -5.43 -27.33 4.78
CA PRO A 206 -3.99 -27.53 4.85
C PRO A 206 -3.52 -28.54 3.80
N VAL A 207 -2.38 -28.25 3.18
CA VAL A 207 -1.75 -29.09 2.16
C VAL A 207 -0.59 -29.86 2.80
N THR A 208 -0.61 -31.19 2.67
CA THR A 208 0.51 -32.03 3.10
C THR A 208 1.68 -31.89 2.14
N LYS A 209 2.87 -31.56 2.67
CA LYS A 209 4.13 -31.45 1.94
C LYS A 209 5.07 -32.55 2.42
N PHE A 210 5.68 -33.25 1.47
CA PHE A 210 6.64 -34.33 1.72
C PHE A 210 8.08 -33.87 1.42
N GLN A 211 9.06 -34.72 1.67
CA GLN A 211 10.46 -34.52 1.24
C GLN A 211 10.53 -34.02 -0.22
N GLY A 212 11.36 -33.01 -0.45
CA GLY A 212 11.54 -32.39 -1.76
C GLY A 212 10.45 -31.40 -2.15
N SER A 213 9.33 -31.31 -1.42
CA SER A 213 8.26 -30.34 -1.69
C SER A 213 8.70 -28.92 -1.33
N SER A 214 8.27 -27.94 -2.13
CA SER A 214 8.52 -26.52 -1.90
C SER A 214 7.43 -25.92 -1.00
N CYS A 215 7.85 -25.32 0.11
CA CYS A 215 7.05 -24.55 1.05
C CYS A 215 7.25 -23.06 0.77
N LYS A 216 6.15 -22.32 0.60
CA LYS A 216 6.20 -20.92 0.17
C LYS A 216 6.20 -19.95 1.36
N MET A 217 6.91 -18.83 1.19
CA MET A 217 6.85 -17.70 2.11
C MET A 217 5.43 -17.16 2.23
N GLY A 218 4.97 -16.88 3.45
CA GLY A 218 3.60 -16.40 3.73
C GLY A 218 2.63 -17.50 4.15
N SER A 219 3.05 -18.75 4.06
CA SER A 219 2.33 -19.90 4.61
C SER A 219 2.70 -20.18 6.07
N THR A 220 1.83 -20.87 6.81
CA THR A 220 2.05 -21.23 8.22
C THR A 220 2.02 -22.75 8.38
N VAL A 221 2.93 -23.31 9.18
CA VAL A 221 2.91 -24.75 9.48
C VAL A 221 1.79 -25.04 10.47
N VAL A 222 0.82 -25.86 10.07
CA VAL A 222 -0.29 -26.27 10.93
C VAL A 222 0.14 -27.42 11.82
N ARG A 223 0.77 -28.44 11.22
CA ARG A 223 1.12 -29.67 11.92
C ARG A 223 2.43 -30.26 11.39
N GLY A 224 3.17 -30.89 12.30
CA GLY A 224 4.45 -31.52 12.02
C GLY A 224 5.63 -30.61 12.40
N GLU A 225 6.82 -31.19 12.29
CA GLU A 225 8.09 -30.51 12.52
C GLU A 225 9.13 -31.14 11.60
N VAL A 226 9.72 -30.33 10.72
CA VAL A 226 10.74 -30.78 9.77
C VAL A 226 11.85 -29.74 9.61
N GLU A 227 13.00 -30.21 9.18
CA GLU A 227 14.06 -29.33 8.69
C GLU A 227 13.83 -29.04 7.19
N GLY A 228 14.04 -27.79 6.80
CA GLY A 228 13.92 -27.35 5.41
C GLY A 228 15.10 -26.49 4.98
N THR A 229 15.52 -26.62 3.73
CA THR A 229 16.59 -25.81 3.16
C THR A 229 15.99 -24.62 2.41
N VAL A 230 16.48 -23.41 2.67
CA VAL A 230 16.01 -22.19 2.01
C VAL A 230 16.46 -22.18 0.54
N GLU A 231 15.53 -21.97 -0.38
CA GLU A 231 15.77 -21.95 -1.83
C GLU A 231 15.80 -20.52 -2.36
N PHE A 232 14.78 -19.71 -2.04
CA PHE A 232 14.69 -18.31 -2.45
C PHE A 232 14.39 -17.40 -1.26
N THR A 233 14.94 -16.19 -1.29
CA THR A 233 14.73 -15.15 -0.28
C THR A 233 14.32 -13.82 -0.90
N GLY A 234 13.67 -12.97 -0.11
CA GLY A 234 13.31 -11.60 -0.46
C GLY A 234 12.39 -11.51 -1.68
N ALA A 235 12.76 -10.66 -2.64
CA ALA A 235 11.99 -10.44 -3.87
C ALA A 235 11.91 -11.67 -4.79
N ASN A 236 12.78 -12.67 -4.60
CA ASN A 236 12.83 -13.85 -5.47
C ASN A 236 11.88 -14.97 -5.02
N THR A 237 11.29 -14.86 -3.82
CA THR A 237 10.27 -15.81 -3.34
C THR A 237 9.01 -15.72 -4.19
N PHE A 238 8.17 -16.75 -4.14
CA PHE A 238 6.85 -16.74 -4.76
C PHE A 238 6.01 -15.55 -4.28
N PHE A 239 6.01 -15.31 -2.95
CA PHE A 239 5.35 -14.14 -2.37
C PHE A 239 5.95 -12.83 -2.87
N GLY A 240 7.29 -12.72 -2.94
CA GLY A 240 7.97 -11.51 -3.40
C GLY A 240 7.73 -11.18 -4.86
N LYS A 241 7.69 -12.20 -5.73
CA LYS A 241 7.32 -12.05 -7.15
C LYS A 241 5.87 -11.59 -7.29
N THR A 242 4.94 -12.21 -6.56
CA THR A 242 3.53 -11.80 -6.56
C THR A 242 3.35 -10.39 -6.02
N ALA A 243 4.04 -10.04 -4.93
CA ALA A 243 4.04 -8.69 -4.38
C ALA A 243 4.59 -7.66 -5.38
N ALA A 244 5.62 -8.00 -6.15
CA ALA A 244 6.16 -7.13 -7.20
C ALA A 244 5.18 -6.91 -8.36
N LEU A 245 4.38 -7.93 -8.72
CA LEU A 245 3.32 -7.80 -9.73
C LEU A 245 2.14 -6.95 -9.24
N LEU A 246 1.82 -7.05 -7.94
CA LEU A 246 0.74 -6.30 -7.30
C LEU A 246 1.14 -4.87 -6.88
N ALA A 247 2.45 -4.57 -6.83
CA ALA A 247 2.97 -3.24 -6.58
C ALA A 247 2.78 -2.30 -7.79
N GLY A 248 1.62 -2.43 -8.45
CA GLY A 248 1.22 -1.70 -9.64
C GLY A 248 1.30 -0.19 -9.46
N ASP A 249 1.35 0.48 -10.61
CA ASP A 249 1.48 1.92 -10.79
C ASP A 249 0.62 2.65 -9.77
N GLY A 250 1.26 3.43 -8.89
CA GLY A 250 0.62 4.12 -7.78
C GLY A 250 -0.40 5.16 -8.25
N SER A 251 -1.55 4.69 -8.73
CA SER A 251 -2.68 5.51 -9.10
C SER A 251 -3.16 6.23 -7.84
N ALA A 252 -3.38 7.53 -7.99
CA ALA A 252 -3.89 8.35 -6.91
C ALA A 252 -5.22 7.76 -6.40
N SER A 253 -5.33 7.57 -5.09
CA SER A 253 -6.54 7.06 -4.43
C SER A 253 -7.76 7.87 -4.83
N ASN A 254 -8.94 7.24 -4.82
CA ASN A 254 -10.21 7.92 -5.08
C ASN A 254 -10.39 9.14 -4.15
N PHE A 255 -9.95 9.03 -2.90
CA PHE A 255 -9.94 10.14 -1.96
C PHE A 255 -9.06 11.30 -2.38
N GLN A 256 -7.85 10.99 -2.84
CA GLN A 256 -6.90 12.00 -3.29
C GLN A 256 -7.48 12.78 -4.48
N GLN A 257 -8.17 12.09 -5.39
CA GLN A 257 -8.88 12.74 -6.50
C GLN A 257 -10.02 13.63 -6.01
N LEU A 258 -10.78 13.20 -4.99
CA LEU A 258 -11.81 13.99 -4.36
C LEU A 258 -11.24 15.25 -3.67
N LEU A 259 -10.16 15.10 -2.90
CA LEU A 259 -9.46 16.22 -2.25
C LEU A 259 -8.96 17.24 -3.28
N ILE A 260 -8.33 16.79 -4.36
CA ILE A 260 -7.87 17.67 -5.45
C ILE A 260 -9.07 18.41 -6.07
N SER A 261 -10.19 17.71 -6.28
CA SER A 261 -11.41 18.31 -6.83
C SER A 261 -11.98 19.41 -5.92
N ILE A 262 -12.06 19.15 -4.61
CA ILE A 262 -12.51 20.14 -3.61
C ILE A 262 -11.56 21.35 -3.61
N VAL A 263 -10.25 21.12 -3.57
CA VAL A 263 -9.24 22.19 -3.59
C VAL A 263 -9.36 23.03 -4.85
N MET A 264 -9.54 22.40 -6.02
CA MET A 264 -9.74 23.12 -7.30
C MET A 264 -10.98 24.00 -7.27
N VAL A 265 -12.11 23.53 -6.73
CA VAL A 265 -13.33 24.34 -6.58
C VAL A 265 -13.07 25.54 -5.67
N LEU A 266 -12.42 25.34 -4.52
CA LEU A 266 -12.07 26.44 -3.61
C LEU A 266 -11.15 27.46 -4.29
N VAL A 267 -10.11 27.00 -4.99
CA VAL A 267 -9.17 27.87 -5.71
C VAL A 267 -9.89 28.70 -6.78
N VAL A 268 -10.81 28.11 -7.55
CA VAL A 268 -11.58 28.85 -8.56
C VAL A 268 -12.44 29.95 -7.90
N ILE A 269 -13.15 29.63 -6.82
CA ILE A 269 -13.98 30.60 -6.08
C ILE A 269 -13.10 31.72 -5.49
N SER A 270 -12.00 31.36 -4.83
CA SER A 270 -11.06 32.32 -4.23
C SER A 270 -10.42 33.22 -5.27
N THR A 271 -10.05 32.68 -6.43
CA THR A 271 -9.46 33.47 -7.53
C THR A 271 -10.48 34.45 -8.10
N LEU A 272 -11.73 34.03 -8.28
CA LEU A 272 -12.80 34.90 -8.77
C LEU A 272 -13.09 36.05 -7.78
N LEU A 273 -13.12 35.75 -6.48
CA LEU A 273 -13.28 36.76 -5.43
C LEU A 273 -12.10 37.74 -5.40
N CYS A 274 -10.86 37.23 -5.44
CA CYS A 274 -9.65 38.06 -5.45
C CYS A 274 -9.61 38.97 -6.69
N PHE A 275 -10.04 38.47 -7.86
CA PHE A 275 -10.12 39.26 -9.07
C PHE A 275 -11.11 40.43 -8.94
N ILE A 276 -12.29 40.19 -8.34
CA ILE A 276 -13.27 41.26 -8.07
C ILE A 276 -12.68 42.32 -7.14
N VAL A 277 -12.02 41.89 -6.05
CA VAL A 277 -11.36 42.79 -5.09
C VAL A 277 -10.26 43.60 -5.75
N PHE A 278 -9.46 42.98 -6.61
CA PHE A 278 -8.39 43.64 -7.35
C PHE A 278 -8.89 44.75 -8.28
N VAL A 279 -9.93 44.46 -9.07
CA VAL A 279 -10.56 45.44 -9.96
C VAL A 279 -11.12 46.61 -9.15
N TYR A 280 -11.74 46.33 -8.01
CA TYR A 280 -12.24 47.36 -7.11
C TYR A 280 -11.11 48.21 -6.51
N LEU A 281 -10.03 47.60 -6.02
CA LEU A 281 -8.89 48.31 -5.43
C LEU A 281 -8.12 49.16 -6.45
N CYS A 282 -8.07 48.75 -7.72
CA CYS A 282 -7.51 49.57 -8.80
C CYS A 282 -8.25 50.92 -8.95
N THR A 283 -9.49 51.03 -8.49
CA THR A 283 -10.23 52.31 -8.52
C THR A 283 -9.93 53.22 -7.32
N LEU A 284 -9.35 52.67 -6.24
CA LEU A 284 -9.13 53.37 -4.97
C LEU A 284 -7.65 53.65 -4.67
N THR A 285 -6.74 52.83 -5.19
CA THR A 285 -5.32 52.81 -4.81
C THR A 285 -4.41 52.64 -6.02
N SER A 286 -3.10 52.86 -5.84
CA SER A 286 -2.09 52.60 -6.86
C SER A 286 -2.11 51.13 -7.28
N PHE A 287 -1.81 50.85 -8.56
CA PHE A 287 -1.77 49.48 -9.09
C PHE A 287 -0.89 48.54 -8.26
N SER A 288 0.29 49.01 -7.82
CA SER A 288 1.20 48.22 -6.99
C SER A 288 0.60 47.80 -5.65
N ASP A 289 -0.08 48.72 -4.96
CA ASP A 289 -0.68 48.46 -3.66
C ASP A 289 -1.90 47.53 -3.79
N ALA A 290 -2.71 47.74 -4.83
CA ALA A 290 -3.84 46.88 -5.17
C ALA A 290 -3.40 45.44 -5.49
N LEU A 291 -2.30 45.30 -6.24
CA LEU A 291 -1.75 43.99 -6.62
C LEU A 291 -1.18 43.27 -5.40
N SER A 292 -0.37 43.95 -4.59
CA SER A 292 0.24 43.38 -3.39
C SER A 292 -0.81 42.88 -2.39
N PHE A 293 -1.81 43.71 -2.08
CA PHE A 293 -2.92 43.31 -1.21
C PHE A 293 -3.69 42.09 -1.76
N THR A 294 -3.95 42.06 -3.08
CA THR A 294 -4.67 40.95 -3.71
C THR A 294 -3.87 39.64 -3.65
N VAL A 295 -2.56 39.70 -3.86
CA VAL A 295 -1.68 38.52 -3.82
C VAL A 295 -1.64 37.93 -2.42
N VAL A 296 -1.50 38.77 -1.39
CA VAL A 296 -1.55 38.31 0.02
C VAL A 296 -2.91 37.72 0.37
N LEU A 297 -4.01 38.35 -0.07
CA LEU A 297 -5.38 37.84 0.12
C LEU A 297 -5.60 36.49 -0.60
N MET A 298 -5.04 36.33 -1.79
CA MET A 298 -5.12 35.09 -2.55
C MET A 298 -4.45 33.95 -1.79
N VAL A 299 -3.22 34.16 -1.28
CA VAL A 299 -2.51 33.15 -0.47
C VAL A 299 -3.28 32.79 0.79
N ALA A 300 -3.87 33.78 1.49
CA ALA A 300 -4.68 33.54 2.68
C ALA A 300 -5.94 32.68 2.41
N SER A 301 -6.39 32.64 1.16
CA SER A 301 -7.57 31.88 0.74
C SER A 301 -7.28 30.43 0.36
N ILE A 302 -5.99 30.04 0.28
CA ILE A 302 -5.57 28.70 -0.15
C ILE A 302 -5.66 27.73 1.04
N PRO A 303 -6.43 26.62 0.94
CA PRO A 303 -6.61 25.67 2.05
C PRO A 303 -5.44 24.68 2.18
N ILE A 304 -4.26 25.17 2.58
CA ILE A 304 -3.02 24.39 2.69
C ILE A 304 -3.11 23.28 3.74
N ALA A 305 -3.89 23.50 4.81
CA ALA A 305 -3.98 22.59 5.94
C ALA A 305 -4.66 21.24 5.61
N ILE A 306 -5.48 21.17 4.56
CA ILE A 306 -6.29 19.98 4.26
C ILE A 306 -5.41 18.76 4.02
N GLU A 307 -4.35 18.88 3.21
CA GLU A 307 -3.46 17.75 2.84
C GLU A 307 -2.66 17.21 4.04
N ILE A 308 -2.25 18.11 4.93
CA ILE A 308 -1.50 17.75 6.13
C ILE A 308 -2.43 17.04 7.13
N VAL A 309 -3.60 17.63 7.41
CA VAL A 309 -4.56 17.08 8.37
C VAL A 309 -5.06 15.71 7.94
N THR A 310 -5.34 15.49 6.64
CA THR A 310 -5.79 14.19 6.15
C THR A 310 -4.69 13.13 6.28
N THR A 311 -3.46 13.45 5.89
CA THR A 311 -2.31 12.53 6.03
C THR A 311 -2.06 12.16 7.49
N THR A 312 -2.08 13.14 8.39
CA THR A 312 -1.90 12.93 9.83
C THR A 312 -3.05 12.09 10.42
N THR A 313 -4.29 12.35 9.99
CA THR A 313 -5.46 11.59 10.44
C THR A 313 -5.41 10.14 9.96
N LEU A 314 -5.10 9.89 8.69
CA LEU A 314 -4.95 8.54 8.15
C LEU A 314 -3.79 7.79 8.82
N ALA A 315 -2.67 8.46 9.10
CA ALA A 315 -1.56 7.85 9.83
C ALA A 315 -1.94 7.48 11.27
N LEU A 316 -2.72 8.33 11.94
CA LEU A 316 -3.19 8.04 13.29
C LEU A 316 -4.23 6.91 13.29
N GLY A 317 -5.15 6.88 12.31
CA GLY A 317 -6.08 5.78 12.10
C GLY A 317 -5.37 4.46 11.79
N SER A 318 -4.32 4.47 10.97
CA SER A 318 -3.48 3.30 10.72
C SER A 318 -2.84 2.76 11.99
N LYS A 319 -2.43 3.65 12.89
CA LYS A 319 -1.83 3.29 14.18
C LYS A 319 -2.85 2.65 15.10
N GLU A 320 -4.07 3.19 15.15
CA GLU A 320 -5.17 2.65 15.96
C GLU A 320 -5.59 1.27 15.46
N LEU A 321 -5.81 1.10 14.15
CA LEU A 321 -6.13 -0.19 13.53
C LEU A 321 -5.08 -1.26 13.85
N SER A 322 -3.81 -0.87 13.88
CA SER A 322 -2.76 -1.81 14.24
C SER A 322 -2.78 -2.23 15.71
N HIS A 323 -3.27 -1.37 16.62
CA HIS A 323 -3.45 -1.77 18.02
C HIS A 323 -4.52 -2.87 18.14
N ASP A 324 -5.51 -2.87 17.24
CA ASP A 324 -6.55 -3.89 17.13
C ASP A 324 -6.14 -5.08 16.25
N GLY A 325 -4.88 -5.15 15.82
CA GLY A 325 -4.32 -6.28 15.05
C GLY A 325 -4.52 -6.20 13.53
N ALA A 326 -5.08 -5.10 13.00
CA ALA A 326 -5.23 -4.88 11.56
C ALA A 326 -4.12 -3.99 11.00
N ILE A 327 -3.31 -4.52 10.07
CA ILE A 327 -2.17 -3.81 9.50
C ILE A 327 -2.53 -3.23 8.14
N VAL A 328 -2.44 -1.90 8.04
CA VAL A 328 -2.66 -1.19 6.77
C VAL A 328 -1.31 -0.93 6.10
N THR A 329 -1.13 -1.47 4.90
CA THR A 329 0.13 -1.36 4.14
C THR A 329 0.23 -0.05 3.34
N ARG A 330 -0.89 0.63 3.10
CA ARG A 330 -0.98 1.92 2.40
C ARG A 330 -2.00 2.81 3.09
N LEU A 331 -1.66 4.06 3.40
CA LEU A 331 -2.58 4.98 4.09
C LEU A 331 -3.91 5.18 3.36
N ALA A 332 -3.90 5.13 2.01
CA ALA A 332 -5.11 5.19 1.19
C ALA A 332 -6.07 4.02 1.40
N ALA A 333 -5.57 2.84 1.82
CA ALA A 333 -6.37 1.65 2.00
C ALA A 333 -7.23 1.65 3.29
N ILE A 334 -7.15 2.72 4.10
CA ILE A 334 -8.06 2.91 5.24
C ILE A 334 -9.44 3.37 4.76
N GLU A 335 -9.49 4.00 3.59
CA GLU A 335 -10.70 4.58 3.04
C GLU A 335 -11.33 3.74 1.92
N ASP A 336 -10.51 3.07 1.12
CA ASP A 336 -10.96 2.10 0.11
C ASP A 336 -11.60 0.87 0.76
#